data_AF-A0AAD4C9Z5-F1
#
_entry.id   AF-A0AAD4C9Z5-F1
#
_cell.length_a   1.000
_cell.length_b   1.000
_cell.length_c   1.000
_cell.angle_alpha   90.00
_cell.angle_beta   90.00
_cell.angle_gamma   90.00
#
_symmetry.space_group_name_H-M   'P 1'
#
loop_
_entity.id
_entity.type
_entity.pdbx_description
1 polymer ?
#
loop_
_entity_poly.entity_id
_entity_poly.type
_entity_poly.pdbx_seq_one_letter_code
_entity_poly.pdbx_strand_id
1 'polypeptide(L)'
;MASSSMPYTIRPTSPDSLVLEAWGQGYMFGSLLVMITITMANIKKAVLLHKLIAVELLLALGHGTFIFLDEPGYGWYLSITAVGLNVSWSLHNLIAWMKLRGFFSQLGTHLYLGTLLLAQPYWVLEIYANFAFFNFAFVIVDTCAILGVFDLDLPTGIEPFWKFAFVFKCLSDTIILDDFKSALEQVHQDRFRDLLQPGDIELRAPQ
;
A
#
# COMPACT_ATOMS: atom_id res chain seq x y z
N MET A 1 -16.04 5.80 47.55
CA MET A 1 -16.10 4.99 46.32
C MET A 1 -16.16 5.95 45.15
N ALA A 2 -15.00 6.40 44.67
CA ALA A 2 -14.90 7.20 43.44
C ALA A 2 -14.25 6.27 42.41
N SER A 3 -15.01 5.92 41.38
CA SER A 3 -14.57 5.11 40.25
C SER A 3 -13.46 5.85 39.51
N SER A 4 -12.23 5.36 39.65
CA SER A 4 -11.08 5.72 38.83
C SER A 4 -11.34 5.31 37.38
N SER A 5 -11.78 6.26 36.55
CA SER A 5 -11.86 6.12 35.10
C SER A 5 -10.43 5.97 34.55
N MET A 6 -10.13 4.79 34.00
CA MET A 6 -8.87 4.47 33.35
C MET A 6 -8.63 5.42 32.15
N PRO A 7 -7.54 6.22 32.11
CA PRO A 7 -7.33 7.23 31.07
C PRO A 7 -6.42 6.72 29.95
N TYR A 8 -6.70 5.54 29.39
CA TYR A 8 -5.88 5.03 28.27
C TYR A 8 -6.74 4.61 27.09
N THR A 9 -7.52 5.56 26.58
CA THR A 9 -8.15 5.42 25.28
C THR A 9 -7.10 5.71 24.21
N ILE A 10 -6.67 4.68 23.48
CA ILE A 10 -5.73 4.82 22.33
C ILE A 10 -6.35 5.69 21.21
N ARG A 11 -7.68 5.82 21.22
CA ARG A 11 -8.45 6.67 20.33
C ARG A 11 -8.34 8.15 20.74
N PRO A 12 -8.02 9.07 19.81
CA PRO A 12 -7.99 10.49 20.11
C PRO A 12 -9.36 10.97 20.61
N THR A 13 -9.39 11.46 21.85
CA THR A 13 -10.64 11.90 22.51
C THR A 13 -10.89 13.40 22.29
N SER A 14 -9.90 14.14 21.77
CA SER A 14 -10.03 15.54 21.37
C SER A 14 -10.84 15.68 20.08
N PRO A 15 -11.84 16.59 20.04
CA PRO A 15 -12.70 16.76 18.88
C PRO A 15 -11.94 17.13 17.60
N ASP A 16 -10.90 17.96 17.72
CA ASP A 16 -10.09 18.39 16.56
C ASP A 16 -9.28 17.24 15.95
N SER A 17 -8.72 16.36 16.79
CA SER A 17 -7.97 15.19 16.33
C SER A 17 -8.89 14.14 15.71
N LEU A 18 -10.10 13.98 16.26
CA LEU A 18 -11.11 13.05 15.74
C LEU A 18 -11.65 13.51 14.37
N VAL A 19 -11.84 14.83 14.18
CA VAL A 19 -12.22 15.41 12.88
C VAL A 19 -11.11 15.21 11.85
N LEU A 20 -9.84 15.47 12.21
CA LEU A 20 -8.72 15.28 11.30
C LEU A 20 -8.54 13.81 10.91
N GLU A 21 -8.71 12.89 11.86
CA GLU A 21 -8.65 11.46 11.61
C GLU A 21 -9.78 11.01 10.69
N ALA A 22 -11.03 11.39 10.99
CA ALA A 22 -12.20 11.05 10.19
C ALA A 22 -12.09 11.60 8.76
N TRP A 23 -11.59 12.82 8.61
CA TRP A 23 -11.34 13.42 7.29
C TRP A 23 -10.26 12.66 6.51
N GLY A 24 -9.11 12.36 7.15
CA GLY A 24 -8.04 11.60 6.52
C GLY A 24 -8.46 10.17 6.15
N GLN A 25 -9.28 9.51 6.97
CA GLN A 25 -9.85 8.20 6.65
C GLN A 25 -10.84 8.27 5.49
N GLY A 26 -11.75 9.24 5.52
CA GLY A 26 -12.72 9.47 4.45
C GLY A 26 -12.05 9.73 3.10
N TYR A 27 -10.98 10.54 3.07
CA TYR A 27 -10.18 10.76 1.87
C TYR A 27 -9.52 9.47 1.35
N MET A 28 -8.86 8.71 2.23
CA MET A 28 -8.19 7.47 1.85
C MET A 28 -9.18 6.42 1.33
N PHE A 29 -10.28 6.19 2.05
CA PHE A 29 -11.31 5.24 1.64
C PHE A 29 -12.01 5.68 0.33
N GLY A 30 -12.40 6.95 0.23
CA GLY A 30 -13.11 7.48 -0.94
C GLY A 30 -12.26 7.44 -2.21
N SER A 31 -10.98 7.82 -2.13
CA SER A 31 -10.08 7.77 -3.28
C SER A 31 -9.80 6.33 -3.76
N LEU A 32 -9.59 5.38 -2.84
CA LEU A 32 -9.46 3.97 -3.17
C LEU A 32 -10.73 3.42 -3.84
N LEU A 33 -11.92 3.79 -3.35
CA LEU A 33 -13.19 3.36 -3.94
C LEU A 33 -13.36 3.85 -5.38
N VAL A 34 -13.00 5.12 -5.65
CA VAL A 34 -13.03 5.67 -7.02
C VAL A 34 -12.05 4.93 -7.91
N MET A 35 -10.82 4.69 -7.45
CA MET A 35 -9.82 3.93 -8.23
C MET A 35 -10.28 2.51 -8.53
N ILE A 36 -10.83 1.79 -7.54
CA ILE A 36 -11.41 0.45 -7.74
C ILE A 36 -12.51 0.51 -8.80
N THR A 37 -13.39 1.51 -8.74
CA THR A 37 -14.50 1.66 -9.69
C THR A 37 -13.99 1.87 -11.11
N ILE A 38 -12.98 2.72 -11.30
CA ILE A 38 -12.34 2.93 -12.60
C ILE A 38 -11.64 1.65 -13.08
N THR A 39 -10.88 0.98 -12.21
CA THR A 39 -10.22 -0.29 -12.55
C THR A 39 -11.22 -1.34 -12.98
N MET A 40 -12.34 -1.49 -12.24
CA MET A 40 -13.42 -2.44 -12.52
C MET A 40 -14.15 -2.11 -13.82
N ALA A 41 -14.43 -0.82 -14.08
CA ALA A 41 -15.03 -0.37 -15.32
C ALA A 41 -14.16 -0.64 -16.56
N ASN A 42 -12.84 -0.70 -16.38
CA ASN A 42 -11.87 -0.93 -17.45
C ASN A 42 -11.43 -2.42 -17.58
N ILE A 43 -12.02 -3.36 -16.81
CA ILE A 43 -11.63 -4.78 -16.87
C ILE A 43 -12.04 -5.43 -18.20
N LYS A 44 -11.05 -5.91 -18.94
CA LYS A 44 -11.24 -6.93 -19.98
C LYS A 44 -11.24 -8.33 -19.34
N LYS A 45 -12.29 -9.13 -19.57
CA LYS A 45 -12.55 -10.44 -18.91
C LYS A 45 -11.37 -11.43 -18.89
N ALA A 46 -10.42 -11.31 -19.81
CA ALA A 46 -9.33 -12.27 -20.00
C ALA A 46 -7.96 -11.88 -19.36
N VAL A 47 -7.79 -10.67 -18.82
CA VAL A 47 -6.48 -10.20 -18.33
C VAL A 47 -6.40 -10.26 -16.81
N LEU A 48 -5.58 -11.18 -16.27
CA LEU A 48 -5.38 -11.38 -14.83
C LEU A 48 -4.83 -10.14 -14.10
N LEU A 49 -4.09 -9.29 -14.80
CA LEU A 49 -3.44 -8.10 -14.23
C LEU A 49 -4.45 -7.14 -13.56
N HIS A 50 -5.59 -6.88 -14.21
CA HIS A 50 -6.60 -5.95 -13.67
C HIS A 50 -7.30 -6.52 -12.43
N LYS A 51 -7.42 -7.85 -12.35
CA LYS A 51 -7.97 -8.53 -11.16
C LYS A 51 -7.02 -8.40 -9.96
N LEU A 52 -5.71 -8.47 -10.20
CA LEU A 52 -4.70 -8.32 -9.14
C LEU A 52 -4.63 -6.89 -8.60
N ILE A 53 -4.75 -5.88 -9.47
CA ILE A 53 -4.84 -4.46 -9.06
C ILE A 53 -6.10 -4.21 -8.22
N ALA A 54 -7.24 -4.78 -8.61
CA ALA A 54 -8.47 -4.66 -7.83
C ALA A 54 -8.34 -5.33 -6.44
N VAL A 55 -7.68 -6.49 -6.35
CA VAL A 55 -7.41 -7.17 -5.07
C VAL A 55 -6.47 -6.34 -4.19
N GLU A 56 -5.42 -5.75 -4.76
CA GLU A 56 -4.51 -4.85 -4.06
C GLU A 56 -5.27 -3.68 -3.42
N LEU A 57 -6.06 -2.96 -4.23
CA LEU A 57 -6.84 -1.81 -3.78
C LEU A 57 -7.90 -2.21 -2.73
N LEU A 58 -8.45 -3.41 -2.81
CA LEU A 58 -9.42 -3.93 -1.84
C LEU A 58 -8.77 -4.29 -0.49
N LEU A 59 -7.56 -4.85 -0.50
CA LEU A 59 -6.78 -5.09 0.72
C LEU A 59 -6.42 -3.77 1.40
N ALA A 60 -6.04 -2.76 0.62
CA ALA A 60 -5.78 -1.41 1.10
C ALA A 60 -7.03 -0.73 1.70
N LEU A 61 -8.19 -0.93 1.07
CA LEU A 61 -9.47 -0.39 1.54
C LEU A 61 -9.84 -0.93 2.94
N GLY A 62 -9.52 -2.19 3.22
CA GLY A 62 -9.73 -2.80 4.53
C GLY A 62 -9.03 -2.03 5.66
N HIS A 63 -7.82 -1.52 5.41
CA HIS A 63 -7.10 -0.71 6.40
C HIS A 63 -7.76 0.65 6.66
N GLY A 64 -8.46 1.26 5.68
CA GLY A 64 -9.15 2.55 5.89
C GLY A 64 -10.39 2.51 6.79
N THR A 65 -10.80 1.34 7.27
CA THR A 65 -12.04 1.17 8.03
C THR A 65 -11.84 0.97 9.54
N PHE A 66 -10.60 1.04 10.05
CA PHE A 66 -10.32 0.80 11.47
C PHE A 66 -10.99 1.80 12.43
N ILE A 67 -11.40 2.98 11.93
CA ILE A 67 -12.04 4.03 12.74
C ILE A 67 -13.45 3.65 13.25
N PHE A 68 -14.06 2.60 12.68
CA PHE A 68 -15.43 2.17 13.01
C PHE A 68 -15.51 1.10 14.11
N LEU A 69 -14.38 0.60 14.64
CA LEU A 69 -14.35 -0.46 15.65
C LEU A 69 -13.99 0.11 17.02
N ASP A 70 -14.88 -0.08 17.99
CA ASP A 70 -14.64 0.27 19.40
C ASP A 70 -13.83 -0.84 20.13
N GLU A 71 -13.22 -0.51 21.28
CA GLU A 71 -12.52 -1.47 22.15
C GLU A 71 -13.44 -2.63 22.57
N PRO A 72 -12.96 -3.89 22.67
CA PRO A 72 -11.55 -4.35 22.74
C PRO A 72 -10.94 -4.84 21.41
N GLY A 73 -11.69 -4.79 20.30
CA GLY A 73 -11.24 -5.32 18.99
C GLY A 73 -10.32 -4.40 18.19
N TYR A 74 -10.21 -3.13 18.59
CA TYR A 74 -9.47 -2.08 17.89
C TYR A 74 -8.02 -2.46 17.57
N GLY A 75 -7.26 -2.91 18.58
CA GLY A 75 -5.85 -3.30 18.40
C GLY A 75 -5.67 -4.52 17.50
N TRP A 76 -6.51 -5.54 17.65
CA TRP A 76 -6.51 -6.74 16.80
C TRP A 76 -6.82 -6.40 15.35
N TYR A 77 -7.83 -5.57 15.11
CA TYR A 77 -8.22 -5.15 13.77
C TYR A 77 -7.14 -4.30 13.10
N LEU A 78 -6.53 -3.37 13.85
CA LEU A 78 -5.46 -2.54 13.35
C LEU A 78 -4.22 -3.37 12.98
N SER A 79 -3.86 -4.37 13.79
CA SER A 79 -2.77 -5.30 13.45
C SER A 79 -3.09 -6.19 12.24
N ILE A 80 -4.31 -6.75 12.15
CA ILE A 80 -4.72 -7.59 11.00
C ILE A 80 -4.71 -6.78 9.70
N THR A 81 -5.24 -5.55 9.75
CA THR A 81 -5.26 -4.68 8.57
C THR A 81 -3.87 -4.14 8.22
N ALA A 82 -2.98 -3.93 9.19
CA ALA A 82 -1.57 -3.60 8.93
C ALA A 82 -0.85 -4.74 8.21
N VAL A 83 -1.13 -6.02 8.54
CA VAL A 83 -0.64 -7.17 7.76
C VAL A 83 -1.18 -7.12 6.32
N GLY A 84 -2.48 -6.85 6.15
CA GLY A 84 -3.10 -6.72 4.83
C GLY A 84 -2.48 -5.61 3.98
N LEU A 85 -2.15 -4.47 4.59
CA LEU A 85 -1.45 -3.36 3.96
C LEU A 85 -0.02 -3.72 3.51
N ASN A 86 0.72 -4.44 4.35
CA ASN A 86 2.06 -4.93 4.00
C ASN A 86 2.04 -5.94 2.84
N VAL A 87 1.04 -6.81 2.85
CA VAL A 87 0.77 -7.72 1.72
C VAL A 87 0.42 -6.93 0.47
N SER A 88 -0.39 -5.87 0.59
CA SER A 88 -0.71 -4.96 -0.51
C SER A 88 0.55 -4.29 -1.08
N TRP A 89 1.47 -3.82 -0.25
CA TRP A 89 2.74 -3.22 -0.70
C TRP A 89 3.61 -4.23 -1.49
N SER A 90 3.70 -5.47 -1.01
CA SER A 90 4.44 -6.52 -1.70
C SER A 90 3.78 -6.93 -3.01
N LEU A 91 2.44 -7.04 -3.03
CA LEU A 91 1.65 -7.33 -4.22
C LEU A 91 1.80 -6.22 -5.27
N HIS A 92 1.83 -4.95 -4.82
CA HIS A 92 2.03 -3.79 -5.66
C HIS A 92 3.33 -3.87 -6.46
N ASN A 93 4.43 -4.09 -5.76
CA ASN A 93 5.75 -4.19 -6.39
C ASN A 93 5.84 -5.40 -7.32
N LEU A 94 5.15 -6.50 -7.00
CA LEU A 94 5.05 -7.64 -7.90
C LEU A 94 4.24 -7.31 -9.16
N ILE A 95 3.17 -6.53 -9.06
CA ILE A 95 2.38 -6.04 -10.19
C ILE A 95 3.23 -5.13 -11.08
N ALA A 96 3.99 -4.19 -10.49
CA ALA A 96 4.92 -3.35 -11.22
C ALA A 96 5.95 -4.19 -11.99
N TRP A 97 6.51 -5.22 -11.36
CA TRP A 97 7.36 -6.18 -12.06
C TRP A 97 6.63 -6.89 -13.20
N MET A 98 5.42 -7.44 -12.97
CA MET A 98 4.67 -8.14 -14.02
C MET A 98 4.36 -7.24 -15.22
N LYS A 99 4.10 -5.95 -14.99
CA LYS A 99 3.90 -4.96 -16.06
C LYS A 99 5.18 -4.74 -16.88
N LEU A 100 6.34 -4.76 -16.23
CA LEU A 100 7.63 -4.44 -16.84
C LEU A 100 8.45 -5.66 -17.30
N ARG A 101 8.05 -6.88 -16.90
CA ARG A 101 8.84 -8.13 -17.09
C ARG A 101 9.20 -8.42 -18.55
N GLY A 102 8.37 -7.98 -19.51
CA GLY A 102 8.61 -8.18 -20.94
C GLY A 102 9.77 -7.35 -21.49
N PHE A 103 10.18 -6.30 -20.75
CA PHE A 103 11.19 -5.33 -21.19
C PHE A 103 12.53 -5.49 -20.46
N PHE A 104 12.54 -6.06 -19.25
CA PHE A 104 13.78 -6.23 -18.49
C PHE A 104 14.63 -7.40 -19.01
N SER A 105 15.95 -7.18 -19.11
CA SER A 105 16.92 -8.28 -19.23
C SER A 105 16.80 -9.25 -18.04
N GLN A 106 17.15 -10.53 -18.23
CA GLN A 106 17.03 -11.56 -17.18
C GLN A 106 17.77 -11.17 -15.88
N LEU A 107 18.91 -10.49 -16.00
CA LEU A 107 19.63 -9.96 -14.84
C LEU A 107 18.88 -8.83 -14.14
N GLY A 108 18.27 -7.91 -14.90
CA GLY A 108 17.46 -6.82 -14.34
C GLY A 108 16.24 -7.35 -13.58
N THR A 109 15.60 -8.39 -14.11
CA THR A 109 14.48 -9.08 -13.44
C THR A 109 14.93 -9.75 -12.15
N HIS A 110 16.08 -10.46 -12.14
CA HIS A 110 16.58 -11.11 -10.93
C HIS A 110 17.02 -10.10 -9.86
N LEU A 111 17.64 -8.99 -10.25
CA LEU A 111 18.00 -7.92 -9.32
C LEU A 111 16.75 -7.28 -8.72
N TYR A 112 15.72 -6.99 -9.53
CA TYR A 112 14.45 -6.44 -9.03
C TYR A 112 13.74 -7.40 -8.06
N LEU A 113 13.64 -8.69 -8.39
CA LEU A 113 13.07 -9.67 -7.47
C LEU A 113 13.93 -9.85 -6.21
N GLY A 114 15.25 -9.76 -6.36
CA GLY A 114 16.20 -9.83 -5.25
C GLY A 114 16.02 -8.70 -4.24
N THR A 115 15.83 -7.45 -4.72
CA THR A 115 15.55 -6.32 -3.82
C THR A 115 14.18 -6.44 -3.14
N LEU A 116 13.16 -6.94 -3.86
CA LEU A 116 11.84 -7.19 -3.28
C LEU A 116 11.89 -8.26 -2.17
N LEU A 117 12.69 -9.32 -2.37
CA LEU A 117 12.89 -10.37 -1.38
C LEU A 117 13.67 -9.84 -0.16
N LEU A 118 14.69 -9.02 -0.37
CA LEU A 118 15.51 -8.46 0.71
C LEU A 118 14.72 -7.46 1.57
N ALA A 119 13.66 -6.86 1.04
CA ALA A 119 12.77 -5.98 1.82
C ALA A 119 11.83 -6.76 2.76
N GLN A 120 11.55 -8.06 2.50
CA GLN A 120 10.60 -8.84 3.29
C GLN A 120 10.95 -8.93 4.79
N PRO A 121 12.22 -9.17 5.20
CA PRO A 121 12.59 -9.22 6.62
C PRO A 121 12.30 -7.91 7.38
N TYR A 122 12.49 -6.76 6.74
CA TYR A 122 12.18 -5.46 7.34
C TYR A 122 10.68 -5.33 7.65
N TRP A 123 9.82 -5.65 6.68
CA TRP A 123 8.36 -5.59 6.87
C TRP A 123 7.85 -6.59 7.91
N VAL A 124 8.47 -7.78 8.00
CA VAL A 124 8.14 -8.75 9.06
C VAL A 124 8.47 -8.21 10.44
N LEU A 125 9.60 -7.51 10.60
CA LEU A 125 9.97 -6.85 11.85
C LEU A 125 8.98 -5.74 12.22
N GLU A 126 8.55 -4.94 11.24
CA GLU A 126 7.59 -3.85 11.44
C GLU A 126 6.20 -4.39 11.84
N ILE A 127 5.74 -5.48 11.22
CA ILE A 127 4.53 -6.19 11.62
C ILE A 127 4.65 -6.73 13.05
N TYR A 128 5.79 -7.32 13.39
CA TYR A 128 6.04 -7.82 14.74
C TYR A 128 6.03 -6.69 15.77
N ALA A 129 6.67 -5.56 15.47
CA ALA A 129 6.67 -4.37 16.32
C ALA A 129 5.26 -3.78 16.48
N ASN A 130 4.48 -3.70 15.39
CA ASN A 130 3.08 -3.26 15.42
C ASN A 130 2.22 -4.21 16.28
N PHE A 131 2.35 -5.51 16.08
CA PHE A 131 1.62 -6.52 16.87
C PHE A 131 2.03 -6.45 18.36
N ALA A 132 3.33 -6.35 18.65
CA ALA A 132 3.83 -6.21 20.02
C ALA A 132 3.35 -4.91 20.68
N PHE A 133 3.29 -3.80 19.94
CA PHE A 133 2.79 -2.54 20.45
C PHE A 133 1.29 -2.60 20.75
N PHE A 134 0.45 -3.04 19.80
CA PHE A 134 -1.01 -3.02 20.01
C PHE A 134 -1.56 -4.22 20.80
N ASN A 135 -0.88 -5.37 20.82
CA ASN A 135 -1.35 -6.59 21.50
C ASN A 135 -0.53 -6.95 22.75
N PHE A 136 0.78 -6.67 22.80
CA PHE A 136 1.61 -6.92 24.00
C PHE A 136 1.73 -5.72 24.94
N ALA A 137 1.74 -4.48 24.45
CA ALA A 137 1.73 -3.32 25.34
C ALA A 137 0.44 -3.29 26.17
N PHE A 138 -0.69 -3.78 25.65
CA PHE A 138 -1.91 -3.93 26.45
C PHE A 138 -1.73 -4.90 27.64
N VAL A 139 -1.04 -6.04 27.44
CA VAL A 139 -0.78 -7.03 28.50
C VAL A 139 0.24 -6.51 29.54
N ILE A 140 1.28 -5.81 29.08
CA ILE A 140 2.32 -5.22 29.95
C ILE A 140 1.77 -4.00 30.69
N VAL A 141 1.00 -3.12 30.02
CA VAL A 141 0.35 -1.95 30.63
C VAL A 141 -0.73 -2.40 31.61
N ASP A 142 -1.52 -3.45 31.32
CA ASP A 142 -2.48 -4.02 32.28
C ASP A 142 -1.78 -4.58 33.53
N THR A 143 -0.65 -5.28 33.34
CA THR A 143 0.20 -5.77 34.46
C THR A 143 0.86 -4.62 35.24
N CYS A 144 1.32 -3.57 34.57
CA CYS A 144 1.96 -2.39 35.17
C CYS A 144 0.93 -1.41 35.79
N ALA A 145 -0.32 -1.38 35.31
CA ALA A 145 -1.42 -0.59 35.86
C ALA A 145 -1.94 -1.21 37.16
N ILE A 146 -1.94 -2.54 37.27
CA ILE A 146 -2.17 -3.26 38.54
C ILE A 146 -1.06 -2.93 39.57
N LEU A 147 0.14 -2.55 39.11
CA LEU A 147 1.30 -2.21 39.95
C LEU A 147 1.51 -0.70 40.14
N GLY A 148 0.77 0.17 39.43
CA GLY A 148 0.70 1.61 39.67
C GLY A 148 1.95 2.44 39.34
N VAL A 149 2.77 2.07 38.34
CA VAL A 149 4.13 2.65 38.19
C VAL A 149 4.34 3.62 37.00
N PHE A 150 3.47 3.76 36.00
CA PHE A 150 3.81 4.63 34.84
C PHE A 150 2.66 5.45 34.23
N ASP A 151 2.88 6.77 34.17
CA ASP A 151 2.23 7.71 33.25
C ASP A 151 3.15 7.91 32.04
N LEU A 152 2.87 7.24 30.93
CA LEU A 152 3.55 7.47 29.64
C LEU A 152 2.55 8.09 28.67
N ASP A 153 2.54 9.42 28.68
CA ASP A 153 1.86 10.27 27.70
C ASP A 153 2.72 10.28 26.42
N LEU A 154 2.54 9.27 25.56
CA LEU A 154 3.12 9.29 24.21
C LEU A 154 2.08 9.90 23.26
N PRO A 155 2.40 11.02 22.59
CA PRO A 155 1.52 11.59 21.59
C PRO A 155 1.41 10.64 20.41
N THR A 156 0.25 10.02 20.22
CA THR A 156 -0.12 9.34 18.98
C THR A 156 -0.13 10.38 17.86
N GLY A 157 1.00 10.48 17.15
CA GLY A 157 1.19 11.29 15.96
C GLY A 157 0.34 10.75 14.82
N ILE A 158 -0.92 11.17 14.77
CA ILE A 158 -1.81 10.98 13.62
C ILE A 158 -1.31 11.90 12.52
N GLU A 159 -0.32 11.46 11.75
CA GLU A 159 0.19 12.21 10.60
C GLU A 159 -0.63 11.87 9.35
N PRO A 160 -1.53 12.76 8.90
CA PRO A 160 -2.36 12.51 7.71
C PRO A 160 -1.50 12.36 6.44
N PHE A 161 -0.24 12.83 6.47
CA PHE A 161 0.67 12.81 5.34
C PHE A 161 0.87 11.41 4.76
N TRP A 162 0.98 10.38 5.61
CA TRP A 162 1.19 9.03 5.12
C TRP A 162 -0.04 8.48 4.37
N LYS A 163 -1.26 8.87 4.78
CA LYS A 163 -2.50 8.52 4.05
C LYS A 163 -2.52 9.17 2.67
N PHE A 164 -2.08 10.43 2.57
CA PHE A 164 -1.91 11.09 1.27
C PHE A 164 -0.86 10.40 0.40
N ALA A 165 0.32 10.16 0.95
CA ALA A 165 1.39 9.47 0.25
C ALA A 165 0.92 8.10 -0.28
N PHE A 166 0.13 7.38 0.51
CA PHE A 166 -0.46 6.11 0.11
C PHE A 166 -1.42 6.24 -1.08
N VAL A 167 -2.36 7.19 -1.03
CA VAL A 167 -3.31 7.44 -2.13
C VAL A 167 -2.57 7.87 -3.39
N PHE A 168 -1.62 8.79 -3.27
CA PHE A 168 -0.79 9.22 -4.40
C PHE A 168 0.02 8.07 -4.98
N LYS A 169 0.60 7.21 -4.13
CA LYS A 169 1.31 6.00 -4.55
C LYS A 169 0.39 5.12 -5.40
N CYS A 170 -0.78 4.73 -4.87
CA CYS A 170 -1.75 3.90 -5.60
C CYS A 170 -2.23 4.54 -6.91
N LEU A 171 -2.43 5.86 -6.94
CA LEU A 171 -2.83 6.60 -8.13
C LEU A 171 -1.73 6.61 -9.19
N SER A 172 -0.50 6.95 -8.79
CA SER A 172 0.68 6.90 -9.65
C SER A 172 0.87 5.49 -10.21
N ASP A 173 0.76 4.47 -9.38
CA ASP A 173 1.01 3.11 -9.83
C ASP A 173 -0.08 2.58 -10.78
N THR A 174 -1.32 3.07 -10.66
CA THR A 174 -2.40 2.71 -11.58
C THR A 174 -2.25 3.47 -12.90
N ILE A 175 -2.12 4.79 -12.84
CA ILE A 175 -2.15 5.66 -14.03
C ILE A 175 -0.78 5.69 -14.73
N ILE A 176 0.29 6.01 -13.97
CA ILE A 176 1.63 6.25 -14.52
C ILE A 176 2.24 4.95 -15.07
N LEU A 177 2.10 3.81 -14.37
CA LEU A 177 2.63 2.55 -14.89
C LEU A 177 1.89 2.05 -16.13
N ASP A 178 0.58 2.34 -16.25
CA ASP A 178 -0.18 1.96 -17.44
C ASP A 178 0.21 2.83 -18.65
N ASP A 179 0.43 4.14 -18.44
CA ASP A 179 0.93 5.05 -19.46
C ASP A 179 2.35 4.69 -19.88
N PHE A 180 3.25 4.42 -18.93
CA PHE A 180 4.61 3.97 -19.24
C PHE A 180 4.64 2.67 -20.01
N LYS A 181 3.82 1.69 -19.61
CA LYS A 181 3.72 0.42 -20.33
C LYS A 181 3.25 0.64 -21.76
N SER A 182 2.24 1.49 -21.96
CA SER A 182 1.70 1.81 -23.28
C SER A 182 2.75 2.50 -24.16
N ALA A 183 3.50 3.47 -23.61
CA ALA A 183 4.57 4.16 -24.33
C ALA A 183 5.74 3.22 -24.69
N LEU A 184 6.13 2.32 -23.77
CA LEU A 184 7.17 1.33 -24.03
C LEU A 184 6.75 0.30 -25.09
N GLU A 185 5.49 -0.13 -25.07
CA GLU A 185 4.94 -1.01 -26.11
C GLU A 185 5.01 -0.34 -27.49
N GLN A 186 4.70 0.96 -27.60
CA GLN A 186 4.83 1.72 -28.85
C GLN A 186 6.27 1.75 -29.36
N VAL A 187 7.23 2.17 -28.52
CA VAL A 187 8.65 2.25 -28.91
C VAL A 187 9.22 0.89 -29.30
N HIS A 188 8.81 -0.18 -28.62
CA HIS A 188 9.24 -1.54 -28.97
C HIS A 188 8.68 -1.98 -30.34
N GLN A 189 7.41 -1.70 -30.62
CA GLN A 189 6.80 -2.00 -31.91
C GLN A 189 7.43 -1.19 -33.04
N ASP A 190 7.70 0.11 -32.83
CA ASP A 190 8.36 0.96 -33.81
C ASP A 190 9.76 0.45 -34.14
N ARG A 191 10.57 0.16 -33.11
CA ARG A 191 11.90 -0.44 -33.29
C ARG A 191 11.85 -1.77 -34.03
N PHE A 192 10.87 -2.62 -33.71
CA PHE A 192 10.71 -3.92 -34.38
C PHE A 192 10.30 -3.76 -35.84
N ARG A 193 9.46 -2.76 -36.14
CA ARG A 193 9.07 -2.41 -37.51
C ARG A 193 10.26 -1.93 -38.34
N ASP A 194 11.09 -1.07 -37.76
CA ASP A 194 12.30 -0.56 -38.43
C ASP A 194 13.31 -1.67 -38.73
N LEU A 195 13.46 -2.65 -37.82
CA LEU A 195 14.30 -3.82 -38.05
C LEU A 195 13.78 -4.75 -39.15
N LEU A 196 12.47 -4.72 -39.43
CA LEU A 196 11.82 -5.57 -40.43
C LEU A 196 11.70 -4.92 -41.82
N GLN A 197 12.00 -3.62 -41.98
CA GLN A 197 12.04 -2.99 -43.30
C GLN A 197 13.41 -3.25 -43.98
N PRO A 198 13.51 -4.14 -44.98
CA PRO A 198 14.79 -4.52 -45.59
C PRO A 198 15.28 -3.50 -46.64
N GLY A 199 14.61 -2.35 -46.80
CA GLY A 199 14.77 -1.46 -47.96
C GLY A 199 15.72 -0.26 -47.78
N ASP A 200 16.10 0.09 -46.55
CA ASP A 200 16.87 1.32 -46.31
C ASP A 200 18.39 1.17 -46.53
N ILE A 201 18.86 -0.04 -46.84
CA ILE A 201 20.28 -0.30 -47.15
C ILE A 201 20.59 -0.02 -48.65
N GLU A 202 19.62 -0.07 -49.56
CA GLU A 202 19.87 0.16 -51.00
C GLU A 202 19.96 1.64 -51.40
N LEU A 203 19.51 2.58 -50.57
CA LEU A 203 19.52 4.02 -50.86
C LEU A 203 20.80 4.77 -50.41
N ARG A 204 21.78 4.06 -49.83
CA ARG A 204 23.07 4.62 -49.37
C ARG A 204 24.28 4.04 -50.12
N ALA A 205 24.09 3.48 -51.31
CA ALA A 205 25.20 3.27 -52.22
C ALA A 205 25.58 4.62 -52.86
N PRO A 206 26.80 5.16 -52.63
CA PRO A 206 27.26 6.31 -53.38
C PRO A 206 27.37 5.91 -54.85
N GLN A 207 26.67 6.63 -55.73
CA GLN A 207 26.94 6.60 -57.18
C GLN A 207 28.30 7.23 -57.46
#